data_AF-A0A7S3HXT0-F1
#
_entry.id   AF-A0A7S3HXT0-F1
#
_cell.length_a   1.000
_cell.length_b   1.000
_cell.length_c   1.000
_cell.angle_alpha   90.00
_cell.angle_beta   90.00
_cell.angle_gamma   90.00
#
_symmetry.space_group_name_H-M   'P 1'
#
loop_
_entity.id
_entity.type
_entity.pdbx_description
1 polymer ?
#
loop_
_entity_poly.entity_id
_entity_poly.type
_entity_poly.pdbx_seq_one_letter_code
_entity_poly.pdbx_strand_id
1 'polypeptide(L)'
;MFVSFIKLAGPSIVTNMLAFLCNITMIVFAGRTDDPVNVAVVGLATSCSAIMMLAFIIGLNMAQETLTSQAFGAQNYRLCGLYLNRGSFIVLAFFTPLAVLSAVFGEQIFTSLGQDAEVSELTATQIQMLLPSVLFQGLFDLWKRWLACQRLTFVPMVCMIIGTIVHVPMCYICVHTFDMGVIGLAVASVMKDAVLMLSVYTYARCSPQINNVLQSIDSDSFRGWGPYLKVSLPSTAMLCSEWWAFEVLIIMGGLLGVLELASLTIVLNV
;
A
#
# COMPACT_ATOMS: atom_id res chain seq x y z
N MET A 1 6.41 -26.03 17.43
CA MET A 1 5.23 -25.24 16.98
C MET A 1 5.42 -23.75 17.27
N PHE A 2 5.62 -23.34 18.52
CA PHE A 2 5.81 -21.92 18.91
C PHE A 2 6.97 -21.20 18.21
N VAL A 3 8.16 -21.80 18.15
CA VAL A 3 9.33 -21.20 17.47
C VAL A 3 9.08 -20.99 15.98
N SER A 4 8.38 -21.91 15.31
CA SER A 4 8.02 -21.78 13.90
C SER A 4 7.01 -20.67 13.66
N PHE A 5 6.09 -20.45 14.60
CA PHE A 5 5.14 -19.34 14.57
C PHE A 5 5.86 -17.99 14.69
N ILE A 6 6.76 -17.84 15.67
CA ILE A 6 7.54 -16.60 15.85
C ILE A 6 8.39 -16.28 14.63
N LYS A 7 9.01 -17.29 14.00
CA LYS A 7 9.82 -17.11 12.78
C LYS A 7 9.01 -16.57 11.60
N LEU A 8 7.69 -16.78 11.58
CA LEU A 8 6.80 -16.25 10.55
C LEU A 8 6.20 -14.89 10.97
N ALA A 9 5.64 -14.83 12.18
CA ALA A 9 4.92 -13.68 12.70
C ALA A 9 5.82 -12.48 13.02
N GLY A 10 7.00 -12.72 13.62
CA GLY A 10 7.94 -11.67 14.02
C GLY A 10 8.32 -10.74 12.87
N PRO A 11 8.81 -11.27 11.73
CA PRO A 11 9.12 -10.44 10.57
C PRO A 11 7.92 -9.67 10.01
N SER A 12 6.73 -10.28 9.99
CA SER A 12 5.51 -9.61 9.53
C SER A 12 5.10 -8.46 10.46
N ILE A 13 5.22 -8.63 11.78
CA ILE A 13 4.97 -7.57 12.76
C ILE A 13 5.91 -6.39 12.50
N VAL A 14 7.22 -6.63 12.40
CA VAL A 14 8.21 -5.58 12.13
C VAL A 14 7.92 -4.87 10.82
N THR A 15 7.56 -5.62 9.76
CA THR A 15 7.20 -5.05 8.46
C THR A 15 6.03 -4.08 8.57
N ASN A 16 4.97 -4.45 9.29
CA ASN A 16 3.79 -3.59 9.45
C ASN A 16 4.07 -2.39 10.37
N MET A 17 4.86 -2.56 11.43
CA MET A 17 5.28 -1.45 12.30
C MET A 17 6.08 -0.40 11.53
N LEU A 18 7.00 -0.83 10.66
CA LEU A 18 7.79 0.08 9.82
C LEU A 18 6.92 0.80 8.77
N ALA A 19 5.91 0.11 8.20
CA ALA A 19 4.94 0.76 7.32
C ALA A 19 4.18 1.89 8.05
N PHE A 20 3.73 1.62 9.29
CA PHE A 20 3.07 2.62 10.13
C PHE A 20 4.00 3.80 10.47
N LEU A 21 5.26 3.52 10.79
CA LEU A 21 6.27 4.55 11.04
C LEU A 21 6.47 5.46 9.81
N CYS A 22 6.42 4.93 8.59
CA CYS A 22 6.51 5.73 7.37
C CYS A 22 5.32 6.68 7.23
N ASN A 23 4.10 6.23 7.56
CA ASN A 23 2.91 7.08 7.56
C ASN A 23 3.01 8.20 8.61
N ILE A 24 3.45 7.88 9.84
CA ILE A 24 3.69 8.89 10.87
C ILE A 24 4.71 9.92 10.41
N THR A 25 5.80 9.46 9.77
CA THR A 25 6.86 10.34 9.27
C THR A 25 6.30 11.41 8.33
N MET A 26 5.41 11.03 7.40
CA MET A 26 4.75 11.97 6.49
C MET A 26 4.02 13.09 7.24
N ILE A 27 3.18 12.72 8.22
CA ILE A 27 2.40 13.68 9.02
C ILE A 27 3.30 14.56 9.88
N VAL A 28 4.37 14.00 10.48
CA VAL A 28 5.32 14.78 11.27
C VAL A 28 6.03 15.84 10.43
N PHE A 29 6.47 15.49 9.23
CA PHE A 29 7.11 16.47 8.34
C PHE A 29 6.12 17.50 7.80
N ALA A 30 4.88 17.10 7.48
CA ALA A 30 3.83 18.05 7.12
C ALA A 30 3.53 19.03 8.26
N GLY A 31 3.50 18.57 9.50
CA GLY A 31 3.31 19.44 10.68
C GLY A 31 4.47 20.39 10.94
N ARG A 32 5.66 20.13 10.39
CA ARG A 32 6.86 20.98 10.52
C ARG A 32 6.99 22.05 9.45
N THR A 33 6.05 22.13 8.50
CA THR A 33 6.02 23.23 7.53
C THR A 33 5.31 24.48 8.07
N ASP A 34 4.89 24.48 9.35
CA ASP A 34 4.21 25.59 10.04
C ASP A 34 2.94 26.12 9.33
N ASP A 35 2.31 25.28 8.50
CA ASP A 35 1.08 25.57 7.77
C ASP A 35 0.05 24.45 8.00
N PRO A 36 -1.12 24.72 8.62
CA PRO A 36 -2.15 23.71 8.84
C PRO A 36 -2.74 23.14 7.53
N VAL A 37 -2.70 23.87 6.41
CA VAL A 37 -3.14 23.38 5.09
C VAL A 37 -2.32 22.17 4.68
N ASN A 38 -1.01 22.20 4.90
CA ASN A 38 -0.09 21.12 4.55
C ASN A 38 -0.39 19.81 5.30
N VAL A 39 -0.79 19.90 6.57
CA VAL A 39 -1.23 18.72 7.34
C VAL A 39 -2.54 18.17 6.78
N ALA A 40 -3.49 19.04 6.44
CA ALA A 40 -4.75 18.64 5.84
C ALA A 40 -4.56 17.96 4.47
N VAL A 41 -3.72 18.54 3.61
CA VAL A 41 -3.38 17.99 2.28
C VAL A 41 -2.76 16.60 2.40
N VAL A 42 -1.76 16.42 3.27
CA VAL A 42 -1.10 15.11 3.42
C VAL A 42 -2.03 14.09 4.06
N GLY A 43 -2.82 14.50 5.05
CA GLY A 43 -3.84 13.65 5.68
C GLY A 43 -4.89 13.18 4.68
N LEU A 44 -5.55 14.11 3.98
CA LEU A 44 -6.57 13.81 2.97
C LEU A 44 -6.00 12.96 1.84
N ALA A 45 -4.83 13.31 1.30
CA ALA A 45 -4.22 12.54 0.21
C ALA A 45 -3.91 11.10 0.64
N THR A 46 -3.40 10.90 1.86
CA THR A 46 -3.08 9.58 2.40
C THR A 46 -4.36 8.76 2.64
N SER A 47 -5.36 9.32 3.32
CA SER A 47 -6.62 8.64 3.60
C SER A 47 -7.39 8.31 2.33
N CYS A 48 -7.53 9.25 1.39
CA CYS A 48 -8.18 9.02 0.11
C CYS A 48 -7.46 7.96 -0.73
N SER A 49 -6.12 8.01 -0.79
CA SER A 49 -5.34 6.97 -1.48
C SER A 49 -5.52 5.59 -0.83
N ALA A 50 -5.61 5.54 0.49
CA ALA A 50 -5.85 4.31 1.23
C ALA A 50 -7.21 3.69 0.86
N ILE A 51 -8.30 4.47 0.93
CA ILE A 51 -9.66 3.94 0.73
C ILE A 51 -10.07 3.74 -0.72
N MET A 52 -9.58 4.60 -1.63
CA MET A 52 -9.98 4.58 -3.04
C MET A 52 -9.09 3.65 -3.88
N MET A 53 -7.85 3.41 -3.47
CA MET A 53 -6.89 2.62 -4.26
C MET A 53 -6.31 1.45 -3.46
N LEU A 54 -5.68 1.72 -2.32
CA LEU A 54 -4.90 0.70 -1.63
C LEU A 54 -5.77 -0.42 -1.06
N ALA A 55 -6.96 -0.11 -0.52
CA ALA A 55 -7.94 -1.10 -0.07
C ALA A 55 -8.29 -2.09 -1.18
N PHE A 56 -8.53 -1.60 -2.40
CA PHE A 56 -8.82 -2.45 -3.56
C PHE A 56 -7.64 -3.37 -3.87
N ILE A 57 -6.43 -2.80 -3.95
CA ILE A 57 -5.22 -3.54 -4.32
C ILE A 57 -4.87 -4.59 -3.27
N ILE A 58 -4.86 -4.23 -1.98
CA ILE A 58 -4.58 -5.16 -0.88
C ILE A 58 -5.62 -6.28 -0.86
N GLY A 59 -6.90 -5.95 -1.06
CA GLY A 59 -7.97 -6.92 -1.16
C GLY A 59 -7.78 -7.91 -2.32
N LEU A 60 -7.33 -7.41 -3.48
CA LEU A 60 -7.03 -8.25 -4.64
C LEU A 60 -5.85 -9.20 -4.34
N ASN A 61 -4.86 -8.71 -3.59
CA ASN A 61 -3.68 -9.47 -3.22
C ASN A 61 -3.96 -10.57 -2.19
N MET A 62 -5.05 -10.50 -1.41
CA MET A 62 -5.40 -11.54 -0.41
C MET A 62 -5.59 -12.93 -1.05
N ALA A 63 -5.94 -12.99 -2.34
CA ALA A 63 -6.04 -14.27 -3.05
C ALA A 63 -4.72 -15.05 -3.08
N GLN A 64 -3.56 -14.38 -2.98
CA GLN A 64 -2.25 -15.03 -2.89
C GLN A 64 -2.17 -16.01 -1.74
N GLU A 65 -2.65 -15.62 -0.55
CA GLU A 65 -2.51 -16.42 0.66
C GLU A 65 -3.23 -17.75 0.54
N THR A 66 -4.37 -17.77 -0.16
CA THR A 66 -5.10 -19.01 -0.43
C THR A 66 -4.48 -19.79 -1.57
N LEU A 67 -4.34 -19.17 -2.74
CA LEU A 67 -4.02 -19.87 -3.98
C LEU A 67 -2.55 -20.30 -4.05
N THR A 68 -1.64 -19.42 -3.63
CA THR A 68 -0.20 -19.73 -3.61
C THR A 68 0.14 -20.73 -2.53
N SER A 69 -0.49 -20.67 -1.34
CA SER A 69 -0.28 -21.69 -0.30
C SER A 69 -0.78 -23.08 -0.73
N GLN A 70 -1.94 -23.15 -1.41
CA GLN A 70 -2.45 -24.40 -1.97
C GLN A 70 -1.52 -24.97 -3.05
N ALA A 71 -1.10 -24.13 -4.00
CA ALA A 71 -0.17 -24.54 -5.05
C ALA A 71 1.18 -25.00 -4.49
N PHE A 72 1.72 -24.26 -3.51
CA PHE A 72 2.99 -24.59 -2.86
C PHE A 72 2.89 -25.89 -2.06
N GLY A 73 1.78 -26.10 -1.33
CA GLY A 73 1.50 -27.35 -0.62
C GLY A 73 1.35 -28.55 -1.56
N ALA A 74 0.77 -28.35 -2.74
CA ALA A 74 0.68 -29.35 -3.81
C ALA A 74 1.99 -29.50 -4.63
N GLN A 75 3.08 -28.83 -4.23
CA GLN A 75 4.38 -28.81 -4.92
C GLN A 75 4.30 -28.31 -6.38
N ASN A 76 3.24 -27.56 -6.72
CA ASN A 76 3.07 -26.97 -8.04
C ASN A 76 3.71 -25.58 -8.10
N TYR A 77 5.05 -25.55 -8.08
CA TYR A 77 5.83 -24.31 -8.03
C TYR A 77 5.63 -23.41 -9.26
N ARG A 78 5.41 -24.00 -10.44
CA ARG A 78 5.05 -23.23 -11.64
C ARG A 78 3.77 -22.43 -11.42
N LEU A 79 2.75 -23.05 -10.81
CA LEU A 79 1.49 -22.37 -10.54
C LEU A 79 1.64 -21.25 -9.50
N CYS A 80 2.53 -21.42 -8.50
CA CYS A 80 2.88 -20.33 -7.58
C CYS A 80 3.41 -19.10 -8.33
N GLY A 81 4.35 -19.28 -9.26
CA GLY A 81 4.86 -18.20 -10.09
C GLY A 81 3.80 -17.59 -11.01
N LEU A 82 2.92 -18.42 -11.59
CA LEU A 82 1.79 -17.93 -12.39
C LEU A 82 0.81 -17.08 -11.57
N TYR A 83 0.54 -17.43 -10.31
CA TYR A 83 -0.31 -16.60 -9.45
C TYR A 83 0.31 -15.25 -9.14
N LEU A 84 1.63 -15.17 -8.97
CA LEU A 84 2.33 -13.88 -8.82
C LEU A 84 2.18 -13.01 -10.09
N ASN A 85 2.40 -13.59 -11.27
CA ASN A 85 2.26 -12.87 -12.54
C ASN A 85 0.82 -12.41 -12.77
N ARG A 86 -0.15 -13.31 -12.59
CA ARG A 86 -1.58 -13.00 -12.73
C ARG A 86 -2.02 -11.92 -11.74
N GLY A 87 -1.63 -12.05 -10.48
CA GLY A 87 -1.89 -11.03 -9.46
C GLY A 87 -1.33 -9.66 -9.87
N SER A 88 -0.09 -9.62 -10.40
CA SER A 88 0.52 -8.37 -10.87
C SER A 88 -0.28 -7.72 -11.99
N PHE A 89 -0.73 -8.49 -13.00
CA PHE A 89 -1.55 -7.96 -14.09
C PHE A 89 -2.95 -7.56 -13.64
N ILE A 90 -3.56 -8.28 -12.70
CA ILE A 90 -4.86 -7.92 -12.12
C ILE A 90 -4.74 -6.62 -11.33
N VAL A 91 -3.69 -6.45 -10.50
CA VAL A 91 -3.41 -5.20 -9.79
C VAL A 91 -3.27 -4.04 -10.78
N LEU A 92 -2.47 -4.21 -11.84
CA LEU A 92 -2.32 -3.18 -12.88
C LEU A 92 -3.68 -2.84 -13.53
N ALA A 93 -4.46 -3.84 -13.91
CA ALA A 93 -5.76 -3.65 -14.57
C ALA A 93 -6.77 -2.91 -13.69
N PHE A 94 -6.78 -3.13 -12.38
CA PHE A 94 -7.67 -2.42 -11.45
C PHE A 94 -7.11 -1.07 -10.99
N PHE A 95 -5.79 -0.96 -10.84
CA PHE A 95 -5.15 0.30 -10.47
C PHE A 95 -5.31 1.36 -11.57
N THR A 96 -5.14 1.00 -12.85
CA THR A 96 -5.20 1.95 -13.96
C THR A 96 -6.47 2.80 -13.98
N PRO A 97 -7.71 2.26 -13.96
CA PRO A 97 -8.91 3.09 -13.96
C PRO A 97 -9.03 3.96 -12.71
N LEU A 98 -8.61 3.48 -11.54
CA LEU A 98 -8.63 4.25 -10.30
C LEU A 98 -7.64 5.44 -10.36
N ALA A 99 -6.44 5.19 -10.87
CA ALA A 99 -5.41 6.21 -11.07
C ALA A 99 -5.86 7.28 -12.08
N VAL A 100 -6.48 6.86 -13.19
CA VAL A 100 -7.04 7.78 -14.20
C VAL A 100 -8.17 8.61 -13.59
N LEU A 101 -9.08 7.99 -12.84
CA LEU A 101 -10.17 8.70 -12.17
C LEU A 101 -9.62 9.78 -11.21
N SER A 102 -8.65 9.43 -10.36
CA SER A 102 -8.03 10.40 -9.44
C SER A 102 -7.25 11.50 -10.18
N ALA A 103 -6.57 11.16 -11.28
CA ALA A 103 -5.79 12.13 -12.03
C ALA A 103 -6.68 13.14 -12.77
N VAL A 104 -7.80 12.70 -13.31
CA VAL A 104 -8.69 13.55 -14.13
C VAL A 104 -9.69 14.32 -13.27
N PHE A 105 -10.20 13.71 -12.20
CA PHE A 105 -11.33 14.25 -11.43
C PHE A 105 -11.01 14.56 -9.96
N GLY A 106 -9.75 14.40 -9.51
CA GLY A 106 -9.37 14.51 -8.11
C GLY A 106 -9.84 15.82 -7.47
N GLU A 107 -9.50 16.97 -8.07
CA GLU A 107 -9.87 18.29 -7.56
C GLU A 107 -11.39 18.51 -7.56
N GLN A 108 -12.08 18.09 -8.64
CA GLN A 108 -13.54 18.21 -8.76
C GLN A 108 -14.25 17.37 -7.71
N ILE A 109 -13.70 16.21 -7.36
CA ILE A 109 -14.23 15.37 -6.28
C ILE A 109 -14.15 16.14 -4.96
N PHE A 110 -12.98 16.68 -4.58
CA PHE A 110 -12.82 17.39 -3.30
C PHE A 110 -13.65 18.67 -3.22
N THR A 111 -13.65 19.48 -4.28
CA THR A 111 -14.49 20.69 -4.34
C THR A 111 -15.98 20.36 -4.26
N SER A 112 -16.44 19.28 -4.91
CA SER A 112 -17.84 18.84 -4.82
C SER A 112 -18.24 18.32 -3.43
N LEU A 113 -17.27 17.86 -2.64
CA LEU A 113 -17.44 17.48 -1.24
C LEU A 113 -17.39 18.68 -0.29
N GLY A 114 -17.27 19.91 -0.82
CA GLY A 114 -17.26 21.14 -0.05
C GLY A 114 -15.92 21.46 0.63
N GLN A 115 -14.82 20.86 0.17
CA GLN A 115 -13.49 21.25 0.63
C GLN A 115 -13.10 22.63 0.10
N ASP A 116 -12.21 23.30 0.82
CA ASP A 116 -11.59 24.55 0.36
C ASP A 116 -10.87 24.35 -0.99
N ALA A 117 -10.87 25.39 -1.83
CA ALA A 117 -10.33 25.30 -3.19
C ALA A 117 -8.82 25.01 -3.19
N GLU A 118 -8.05 25.66 -2.32
CA GLU A 118 -6.60 25.45 -2.20
C GLU A 118 -6.31 24.05 -1.67
N VAL A 119 -7.04 23.61 -0.64
CA VAL A 119 -6.91 22.25 -0.10
C VAL A 119 -7.26 21.21 -1.17
N SER A 120 -8.28 21.45 -1.99
CA SER A 120 -8.71 20.54 -3.05
C SER A 120 -7.65 20.39 -4.15
N GLU A 121 -7.11 21.50 -4.64
CA GLU A 121 -6.07 21.53 -5.67
C GLU A 121 -4.79 20.84 -5.19
N LEU A 122 -4.31 21.20 -3.99
CA LEU A 122 -3.09 20.63 -3.41
C LEU A 122 -3.26 19.15 -3.09
N THR A 123 -4.42 18.73 -2.58
CA THR A 123 -4.69 17.30 -2.29
C THR A 123 -4.73 16.49 -3.58
N ALA A 124 -5.38 16.99 -4.63
CA ALA A 124 -5.41 16.32 -5.93
C ALA A 124 -4.00 16.17 -6.51
N THR A 125 -3.19 17.23 -6.45
CA THR A 125 -1.79 17.22 -6.87
C THR A 125 -0.97 16.21 -6.06
N GLN A 126 -1.14 16.19 -4.75
CA GLN A 126 -0.46 15.25 -3.86
C GLN A 126 -0.80 13.79 -4.20
N ILE A 127 -2.09 13.48 -4.44
CA ILE A 127 -2.52 12.14 -4.85
C ILE A 127 -1.91 11.75 -6.20
N GLN A 128 -1.91 12.65 -7.19
CA GLN A 128 -1.30 12.40 -8.49
C GLN A 128 0.18 12.05 -8.35
N MET A 129 0.92 12.78 -7.51
CA MET A 129 2.34 12.51 -7.22
C MET A 129 2.55 11.20 -6.46
N LEU A 130 1.57 10.76 -5.67
CA LEU A 130 1.60 9.47 -4.95
C LEU A 130 1.23 8.26 -5.81
N LEU A 131 0.62 8.43 -7.00
CA LEU A 131 0.19 7.30 -7.84
C LEU A 131 1.29 6.23 -8.06
N PRO A 132 2.56 6.59 -8.38
CA PRO A 132 3.61 5.59 -8.53
C PRO A 132 3.90 4.85 -7.21
N SER A 133 3.87 5.56 -6.08
CA SER A 133 4.08 4.99 -4.74
C SER A 133 2.97 4.00 -4.41
N VAL A 134 1.70 4.34 -4.65
CA VAL A 134 0.55 3.43 -4.44
C VAL A 134 0.68 2.16 -5.28
N LEU A 135 1.08 2.28 -6.55
CA LEU A 135 1.30 1.11 -7.40
C LEU A 135 2.43 0.22 -6.89
N PHE A 136 3.59 0.81 -6.57
CA PHE A 136 4.74 0.07 -6.06
C PHE A 136 4.45 -0.58 -4.71
N GLN A 137 3.74 0.12 -3.81
CA GLN A 137 3.30 -0.43 -2.53
C GLN A 137 2.35 -1.60 -2.74
N GLY A 138 1.40 -1.48 -3.67
CA GLY A 138 0.45 -2.53 -4.02
C GLY A 138 1.12 -3.78 -4.60
N LEU A 139 2.08 -3.60 -5.50
CA LEU A 139 2.89 -4.71 -6.03
C LEU A 139 3.79 -5.31 -4.94
N PHE A 140 4.40 -4.49 -4.08
CA PHE A 140 5.22 -5.00 -2.98
C PHE A 140 4.38 -5.84 -2.00
N ASP A 141 3.15 -5.43 -1.70
CA ASP A 141 2.22 -6.23 -0.89
C ASP A 141 1.93 -7.60 -1.53
N LEU A 142 1.71 -7.64 -2.85
CA LEU A 142 1.54 -8.89 -3.60
C LEU A 142 2.76 -9.81 -3.42
N TRP A 143 3.97 -9.28 -3.62
CA TRP A 143 5.22 -10.03 -3.43
C TRP A 143 5.40 -10.50 -1.99
N LYS A 144 5.14 -9.62 -1.00
CA LYS A 144 5.22 -9.93 0.43
C LYS A 144 4.33 -11.12 0.78
N ARG A 145 3.07 -11.13 0.32
CA ARG A 145 2.14 -12.25 0.56
C ARG A 145 2.60 -13.53 -0.14
N TRP A 146 3.05 -13.42 -1.39
CA TRP A 146 3.58 -14.56 -2.14
C TRP A 146 4.81 -15.20 -1.48
N LEU A 147 5.71 -14.39 -0.93
CA LEU A 147 6.87 -14.86 -0.15
C LEU A 147 6.45 -15.47 1.19
N ALA A 148 5.43 -14.91 1.84
CA ALA A 148 4.89 -15.44 3.09
C ALA A 148 4.33 -16.86 2.93
N CYS A 149 3.62 -17.15 1.81
CA CYS A 149 3.15 -18.50 1.46
C CYS A 149 4.28 -19.54 1.38
N GLN A 150 5.50 -19.08 1.10
CA GLN A 150 6.71 -19.90 0.98
C GLN A 150 7.60 -19.82 2.23
N ARG A 151 7.09 -19.22 3.32
CA ARG A 151 7.77 -19.07 4.61
C ARG A 151 8.99 -18.14 4.59
N LEU A 152 9.03 -17.20 3.65
CA LEU A 152 10.12 -16.23 3.46
C LEU A 152 9.74 -14.82 3.97
N THR A 153 9.06 -14.72 5.11
CA THR A 153 8.60 -13.42 5.68
C THR A 153 9.75 -12.51 6.14
N PHE A 154 10.95 -13.05 6.35
CA PHE A 154 12.16 -12.26 6.64
C PHE A 154 12.56 -11.33 5.47
N VAL A 155 12.29 -11.73 4.23
CA VAL A 155 12.67 -10.97 3.03
C VAL A 155 11.93 -9.62 2.95
N PRO A 156 10.58 -9.56 2.98
CA PRO A 156 9.89 -8.28 2.96
C PRO A 156 10.21 -7.42 4.18
N MET A 157 10.55 -8.01 5.34
CA MET A 157 11.02 -7.25 6.50
C MET A 157 12.32 -6.53 6.21
N VAL A 158 13.33 -7.22 5.65
CA VAL A 158 14.61 -6.58 5.28
C VAL A 158 14.40 -5.51 4.22
N CYS A 159 13.56 -5.77 3.21
CA CYS A 159 13.21 -4.76 2.20
C CYS A 159 12.60 -3.53 2.87
N MET A 160 11.63 -3.73 3.78
CA MET A 160 10.99 -2.64 4.51
C MET A 160 11.97 -1.83 5.36
N ILE A 161 12.93 -2.48 6.05
CA ILE A 161 13.99 -1.79 6.79
C ILE A 161 14.80 -0.88 5.86
N ILE A 162 15.24 -1.40 4.71
CA ILE A 162 15.99 -0.63 3.72
C ILE A 162 15.16 0.57 3.23
N GLY A 163 13.89 0.34 2.87
CA GLY A 163 12.99 1.39 2.43
C GLY A 163 12.77 2.48 3.48
N THR A 164 12.57 2.11 4.75
CA THR A 164 12.39 3.08 5.84
C THR A 164 13.66 3.91 6.10
N ILE A 165 14.84 3.29 6.03
CA ILE A 165 16.13 4.01 6.15
C ILE A 165 16.29 5.04 5.03
N VAL A 166 15.80 4.76 3.82
CA VAL A 166 15.78 5.72 2.71
C VAL A 166 14.70 6.79 2.91
N HIS A 167 13.52 6.40 3.40
CA HIS A 167 12.34 7.26 3.46
C HIS A 167 12.53 8.48 4.36
N VAL A 168 12.95 8.27 5.62
CA VAL A 168 13.02 9.36 6.61
C VAL A 168 13.98 10.48 6.17
N PRO A 169 15.22 10.18 5.72
CA PRO A 169 16.11 11.20 5.16
C PRO A 169 15.55 11.86 3.89
N MET A 170 14.91 11.09 3.00
CA MET A 170 14.35 11.65 1.77
C MET A 170 13.18 12.60 2.05
N CYS A 171 12.35 12.35 3.07
CA CYS A 171 11.34 13.32 3.52
C CYS A 171 12.02 14.65 3.90
N TYR A 172 13.08 14.62 4.70
CA TYR A 172 13.82 15.84 5.07
C TYR A 172 14.43 16.55 3.86
N ILE A 173 15.14 15.80 3.00
CA ILE A 173 15.86 16.36 1.85
C ILE A 173 14.85 17.00 0.88
N CYS A 174 13.78 16.30 0.52
CA CYS A 174 12.81 16.82 -0.46
C CYS A 174 12.06 18.04 0.10
N VAL A 175 11.63 17.99 1.36
CA VAL A 175 10.89 19.10 1.97
C VAL A 175 11.78 20.32 2.17
N HIS A 176 12.96 20.17 2.78
CA HIS A 176 13.76 21.30 3.26
C HIS A 176 14.96 21.64 2.38
N THR A 177 15.61 20.66 1.76
CA THR A 177 16.84 20.92 0.96
C THR A 177 16.51 21.28 -0.47
N PHE A 178 15.50 20.62 -1.05
CA PHE A 178 14.99 20.92 -2.40
C PHE A 178 13.80 21.87 -2.40
N ASP A 179 13.34 22.30 -1.23
CA ASP A 179 12.25 23.28 -1.06
C ASP A 179 10.96 22.88 -1.79
N MET A 180 10.63 21.58 -1.78
CA MET A 180 9.46 21.04 -2.48
C MET A 180 8.17 21.08 -1.64
N GLY A 181 8.24 21.60 -0.40
CA GLY A 181 7.12 21.58 0.53
C GLY A 181 6.52 20.18 0.73
N VAL A 182 5.20 20.09 0.89
CA VAL A 182 4.48 18.81 1.06
C VAL A 182 4.55 17.89 -0.15
N ILE A 183 4.76 18.41 -1.36
CA ILE A 183 4.95 17.60 -2.56
C ILE A 183 6.23 16.74 -2.44
N GLY A 184 7.25 17.27 -1.75
CA GLY A 184 8.47 16.52 -1.43
C GLY A 184 8.20 15.20 -0.68
N LEU A 185 7.13 15.13 0.10
CA LEU A 185 6.73 13.92 0.83
C LEU A 185 6.19 12.83 -0.09
N ALA A 186 5.46 13.20 -1.15
CA ALA A 186 5.05 12.24 -2.17
C ALA A 186 6.25 11.67 -2.92
N VAL A 187 7.24 12.52 -3.26
CA VAL A 187 8.48 12.09 -3.92
C VAL A 187 9.29 11.14 -3.03
N ALA A 188 9.43 11.46 -1.74
CA ALA A 188 10.09 10.57 -0.78
C ALA A 188 9.40 9.19 -0.71
N SER A 189 8.06 9.16 -0.74
CA SER A 189 7.27 7.93 -0.75
C SER A 189 7.50 7.10 -2.01
N VAL A 190 7.51 7.73 -3.20
CA VAL A 190 7.82 7.07 -4.47
C VAL A 190 9.21 6.44 -4.44
N MET A 191 10.22 7.16 -3.94
CA MET A 191 11.59 6.64 -3.83
C MET A 191 11.67 5.44 -2.89
N LYS A 192 11.04 5.52 -1.70
CA LYS A 192 10.94 4.39 -0.78
C LYS A 192 10.32 3.17 -1.46
N ASP A 193 9.15 3.31 -2.08
CA ASP A 193 8.43 2.15 -2.64
C ASP A 193 9.11 1.58 -3.88
N ALA A 194 9.77 2.43 -4.69
CA ALA A 194 10.64 1.97 -5.75
C ALA A 194 11.79 1.12 -5.19
N VAL A 195 12.44 1.55 -4.11
CA VAL A 195 13.50 0.78 -3.42
C VAL A 195 12.95 -0.54 -2.88
N LEU A 196 11.75 -0.57 -2.29
CA LEU A 196 11.11 -1.81 -1.83
C LEU A 196 10.93 -2.80 -2.99
N MET A 197 10.37 -2.32 -4.10
CA MET A 197 10.13 -3.13 -5.30
C MET A 197 11.42 -3.65 -5.92
N LEU A 198 12.44 -2.80 -6.05
CA LEU A 198 13.75 -3.19 -6.56
C LEU A 198 14.42 -4.22 -5.65
N SER A 199 14.34 -4.03 -4.32
CA SER A 199 14.94 -4.92 -3.34
C SER A 199 14.33 -6.32 -3.39
N VAL A 200 12.99 -6.42 -3.39
CA VAL A 200 12.30 -7.70 -3.43
C VAL A 200 12.50 -8.43 -4.76
N TYR A 201 12.49 -7.69 -5.88
CA TYR A 201 12.76 -8.26 -7.20
C TYR A 201 14.19 -8.78 -7.31
N THR A 202 15.17 -7.99 -6.83
CA THR A 202 16.59 -8.39 -6.82
C THR A 202 16.80 -9.64 -5.97
N TYR A 203 16.21 -9.69 -4.77
CA TYR A 203 16.26 -10.89 -3.94
C TYR A 203 15.67 -12.10 -4.64
N ALA A 204 14.49 -11.96 -5.26
CA ALA A 204 13.81 -13.06 -5.96
C ALA A 204 14.64 -13.61 -7.13
N ARG A 205 15.36 -12.74 -7.86
CA ARG A 205 16.24 -13.14 -8.97
C ARG A 205 17.55 -13.78 -8.51
N CYS A 206 18.12 -13.31 -7.42
CA CYS A 206 19.43 -13.77 -6.93
C CYS A 206 19.33 -14.97 -5.97
N SER A 207 18.16 -15.24 -5.39
CA SER A 207 17.97 -16.30 -4.40
C SER A 207 17.73 -17.67 -5.08
N PRO A 208 18.61 -18.68 -4.86
CA PRO A 208 18.40 -20.03 -5.36
C PRO A 208 17.11 -20.68 -4.82
N GLN A 209 16.65 -20.24 -3.65
CA GLN A 209 15.43 -20.74 -2.99
C GLN A 209 14.15 -20.35 -3.75
N ILE A 210 14.18 -19.20 -4.44
CA ILE A 210 13.03 -18.65 -5.17
C ILE A 210 13.11 -18.92 -6.66
N ASN A 211 14.33 -19.03 -7.22
CA ASN A 211 14.53 -19.10 -8.66
C ASN A 211 13.70 -20.20 -9.35
N ASN A 212 13.48 -21.33 -8.67
CA ASN A 212 12.68 -22.46 -9.19
C ASN A 212 11.16 -22.25 -9.11
N VAL A 213 10.69 -21.30 -8.30
CA VAL A 213 9.28 -20.94 -8.12
C VAL A 213 8.92 -19.68 -8.92
N LEU A 214 9.91 -18.84 -9.22
CA LEU A 214 9.74 -17.67 -10.04
C LEU A 214 9.49 -18.08 -11.50
N GLN A 215 8.31 -17.76 -12.01
CA GLN A 215 7.94 -18.06 -13.39
C GLN A 215 8.14 -16.84 -14.28
N SER A 216 8.84 -17.03 -15.39
CA SER A 216 8.93 -15.99 -16.42
C SER A 216 7.56 -15.66 -16.98
N ILE A 217 7.35 -14.40 -17.37
CA ILE A 217 6.09 -13.99 -18.00
C ILE A 217 5.94 -14.74 -19.32
N ASP A 218 4.83 -15.46 -19.44
CA ASP A 218 4.45 -16.27 -20.61
C ASP A 218 2.95 -16.07 -20.93
N SER A 219 2.45 -16.73 -21.96
CA SER A 219 1.03 -16.63 -22.35
C SER A 219 0.06 -17.06 -21.24
N ASP A 220 0.48 -17.96 -20.35
CA ASP A 220 -0.35 -18.48 -19.27
C ASP A 220 -0.53 -17.47 -18.13
N SER A 221 0.35 -16.47 -18.06
CA SER A 221 0.26 -15.33 -17.15
C SER A 221 -0.92 -14.40 -17.48
N PHE A 222 -1.35 -14.36 -18.75
CA PHE A 222 -2.49 -13.56 -19.23
C PHE A 222 -3.80 -14.34 -19.34
N ARG A 223 -3.79 -15.63 -18.99
CA ARG A 223 -4.95 -16.53 -19.08
C ARG A 223 -5.32 -17.04 -17.70
N GLY A 224 -6.56 -17.52 -17.54
CA GLY A 224 -6.98 -18.22 -16.33
C GLY A 224 -7.06 -17.33 -15.08
N TRP A 225 -7.48 -16.07 -15.22
CA TRP A 225 -7.71 -15.18 -14.09
C TRP A 225 -8.94 -15.55 -13.25
N GLY A 226 -9.86 -16.34 -13.79
CA GLY A 226 -11.13 -16.72 -13.14
C GLY A 226 -10.97 -17.24 -11.70
N PRO A 227 -10.14 -18.27 -11.45
CA PRO A 227 -9.89 -18.75 -10.08
C PRO A 227 -9.31 -17.69 -9.15
N TYR A 228 -8.44 -16.82 -9.66
CA TYR A 228 -7.88 -15.71 -8.89
C TYR A 228 -8.96 -14.72 -8.49
N LEU A 229 -9.72 -14.23 -9.48
CA LEU A 229 -10.79 -13.26 -9.29
C LEU A 229 -11.93 -13.78 -8.40
N LYS A 230 -12.20 -15.09 -8.46
CA LYS A 230 -13.21 -15.72 -7.60
C LYS A 230 -12.88 -15.61 -6.11
N VAL A 231 -11.59 -15.59 -5.76
CA VAL A 231 -11.13 -15.38 -4.38
C VAL A 231 -10.93 -13.89 -4.11
N SER A 232 -10.31 -13.17 -5.05
CA SER A 232 -9.87 -11.80 -4.83
C SER A 232 -11.03 -10.80 -4.76
N LEU A 233 -12.08 -10.95 -5.57
CA LEU A 233 -13.20 -9.99 -5.57
C LEU A 233 -14.00 -9.99 -4.25
N PRO A 234 -14.39 -11.14 -3.66
CA PRO A 234 -14.98 -11.15 -2.33
C PRO A 234 -14.04 -10.59 -1.25
N SER A 235 -12.75 -10.91 -1.29
CA SER A 235 -11.76 -10.35 -0.36
C SER A 235 -11.62 -8.84 -0.47
N THR A 236 -11.63 -8.31 -1.70
CA THR A 236 -11.68 -6.86 -1.96
C THR A 236 -12.95 -6.24 -1.40
N ALA A 237 -14.12 -6.81 -1.66
CA ALA A 237 -15.37 -6.27 -1.14
C ALA A 237 -15.38 -6.23 0.40
N MET A 238 -14.89 -7.30 1.04
CA MET A 238 -14.76 -7.38 2.50
C MET A 238 -13.82 -6.29 3.04
N LEU A 239 -12.60 -6.18 2.49
CA LEU A 239 -11.61 -5.23 2.98
C LEU A 239 -12.02 -3.76 2.73
N CYS A 240 -12.56 -3.46 1.55
CA CYS A 240 -13.09 -2.14 1.25
C CYS A 240 -14.23 -1.78 2.20
N SER A 241 -15.16 -2.72 2.45
CA SER A 241 -16.28 -2.49 3.37
C SER A 241 -15.79 -2.22 4.81
N GLU A 242 -14.76 -2.94 5.27
CA GLU A 242 -14.12 -2.69 6.57
C GLU A 242 -13.49 -1.29 6.63
N TRP A 243 -12.66 -0.93 5.65
CA TRP A 243 -11.95 0.36 5.66
C TRP A 243 -12.92 1.54 5.50
N TRP A 244 -13.93 1.42 4.64
CA TRP A 244 -14.95 2.45 4.48
C TRP A 244 -15.83 2.58 5.72
N ALA A 245 -16.10 1.49 6.44
CA ALA A 245 -16.83 1.57 7.70
C ALA A 245 -16.07 2.38 8.75
N PHE A 246 -14.73 2.26 8.83
CA PHE A 246 -13.92 3.11 9.72
C PHE A 246 -14.02 4.58 9.36
N GLU A 247 -13.99 4.95 8.08
CA GLU A 247 -14.19 6.35 7.65
C GLU A 247 -15.59 6.87 8.01
N VAL A 248 -16.63 6.07 7.78
CA VAL A 248 -18.01 6.44 8.16
C VAL A 248 -18.10 6.66 9.67
N LEU A 249 -17.47 5.80 10.48
CA LEU A 249 -17.43 5.97 11.93
C LEU A 249 -16.75 7.28 12.33
N ILE A 250 -15.61 7.63 11.71
CA ILE A 250 -14.90 8.89 11.96
C ILE A 250 -15.79 10.09 11.63
N ILE A 251 -16.45 10.07 10.46
CA ILE A 251 -17.39 11.12 10.04
C ILE A 251 -18.54 11.25 11.05
N MET A 252 -19.14 10.13 11.45
CA MET A 252 -20.22 10.13 12.45
C MET A 252 -19.75 10.65 13.80
N GLY A 253 -18.54 10.30 14.24
CA GLY A 253 -17.93 10.84 15.45
C GLY A 253 -17.79 12.37 15.39
N GLY A 254 -17.36 12.90 14.24
CA GLY A 254 -17.27 14.34 14.01
C GLY A 254 -18.61 15.07 14.05
N LEU A 255 -19.69 14.40 13.65
CA LEU A 255 -21.05 14.95 13.74
C LEU A 255 -21.61 14.96 15.17
N LEU A 256 -21.13 14.09 16.06
CA LEU A 256 -21.57 14.02 17.46
C LEU A 256 -20.93 15.10 18.33
N GLY A 257 -19.67 15.45 18.04
CA GLY A 257 -18.95 16.49 18.76
C GLY A 257 -17.44 16.26 18.78
N VAL A 258 -16.70 17.30 19.17
CA VAL A 258 -15.22 17.27 19.18
C VAL A 258 -14.69 16.25 20.20
N LEU A 259 -15.37 16.08 21.34
CA LEU A 259 -14.96 15.13 22.39
C LEU A 259 -15.15 13.68 21.94
N GLU A 260 -16.27 13.39 21.29
CA GLU A 260 -16.62 12.08 20.76
C GLU A 260 -15.68 11.70 19.61
N LEU A 261 -15.41 12.63 18.69
CA LEU A 261 -14.42 12.44 17.63
C LEU A 261 -13.02 12.19 18.20
N ALA A 262 -12.58 12.97 19.18
CA ALA A 262 -11.27 12.79 19.82
C ALA A 262 -11.17 11.41 20.49
N SER A 263 -12.20 10.99 21.23
CA SER A 263 -12.27 9.69 21.89
C SER A 263 -12.24 8.55 20.88
N LEU A 264 -13.02 8.65 19.81
CA LEU A 264 -13.04 7.67 18.72
C LEU A 264 -11.69 7.59 18.01
N THR A 265 -11.08 8.73 17.72
CA THR A 265 -9.75 8.81 17.08
C THR A 265 -8.68 8.13 17.95
N ILE A 266 -8.74 8.27 19.28
CA ILE A 266 -7.85 7.56 20.20
C ILE A 266 -8.09 6.04 20.10
N VAL A 267 -9.35 5.59 20.16
CA VAL A 267 -9.68 4.15 20.10
C VAL A 267 -9.29 3.50 18.78
N LEU A 268 -9.38 4.23 17.66
CA LEU A 268 -9.06 3.70 16.33
C LEU A 268 -7.55 3.69 16.02
N ASN A 269 -6.74 4.50 16.73
CA ASN A 269 -5.30 4.64 16.49
C ASN A 269 -4.41 4.01 17.58
N VAL A 270 -5.00 3.42 18.63
CA VAL A 270 -4.31 2.64 19.69
C VAL A 270 -4.44 1.15 19.41
#